data_AF-M1CFJ1-F1
#
_entry.id   AF-M1CFJ1-F1
#
_cell.length_a   1.000
_cell.length_b   1.000
_cell.length_c   1.000
_cell.angle_alpha   90.00
_cell.angle_beta   90.00
_cell.angle_gamma   90.00
#
_symmetry.space_group_name_H-M   'P 1'
#
loop_
_entity.id
_entity.type
_entity.pdbx_description
1 polymer ?
#
loop_
_entity_poly.entity_id
_entity_poly.type
_entity_poly.pdbx_seq_one_letter_code
_entity_poly.pdbx_strand_id
1 'polypeptide(L)'
;MATYSKTQVSILDGIVMGGGAGASIHGRFRVATEKSVFAMPETDLGHFPDVGASYFLSRLPGFFGEYAGLTGSRLDGAEMLACGLATHFVSSDVYYLNFQLALPIYNCFCRKSIRFLLLLCVNWSVCYHNDNTDMPLYM
;
A
#
# COMPACT_ATOMS: atom_id res chain seq x y z
N MET A 1 13.59 3.95 0.23
CA MET A 1 12.90 3.12 1.25
C MET A 1 13.59 1.77 1.45
N ALA A 2 13.77 0.98 0.39
CA ALA A 2 14.29 -0.40 0.49
C ALA A 2 15.58 -0.57 1.32
N THR A 3 16.52 0.36 1.26
CA THR A 3 17.81 0.31 1.99
C THR A 3 17.85 1.17 3.26
N TYR A 4 16.70 1.69 3.71
CA TYR A 4 16.66 2.58 4.87
C TYR A 4 17.01 1.82 6.15
N SER A 5 17.90 2.38 6.97
CA SER A 5 18.42 1.72 8.16
C SER A 5 17.42 1.65 9.32
N LYS A 6 16.41 2.52 9.32
CA LYS A 6 15.36 2.48 10.35
C LYS A 6 14.16 1.71 9.85
N THR A 7 13.49 1.07 10.79
CA THR A 7 12.23 0.37 10.54
C THR A 7 11.18 1.33 10.01
N GLN A 8 10.70 1.06 8.81
CA GLN A 8 9.57 1.71 8.20
C GLN A 8 8.36 0.80 8.31
N VAL A 9 7.24 1.37 8.78
CA VAL A 9 5.93 0.72 8.79
C VAL A 9 5.02 1.51 7.87
N SER A 10 4.46 0.82 6.89
CA SER A 10 3.53 1.37 5.90
C SER A 10 2.14 0.85 6.21
N ILE A 11 1.23 1.78 6.47
CA ILE A 11 -0.19 1.50 6.68
C ILE A 11 -0.91 1.85 5.38
N LEU A 12 -1.58 0.86 4.82
CA LEU A 12 -2.30 0.93 3.56
C LEU A 12 -3.79 1.01 3.90
N ASP A 13 -4.34 2.22 3.93
CA ASP A 13 -5.76 2.47 4.15
C ASP A 13 -6.32 3.28 2.96
N GLY A 14 -6.97 2.57 2.02
CA GLY A 14 -7.46 3.13 0.76
C GLY A 14 -6.67 2.68 -0.48
N ILE A 15 -6.77 3.47 -1.54
CA ILE A 15 -6.20 3.13 -2.86
C ILE A 15 -4.69 3.35 -2.87
N VAL A 16 -3.94 2.29 -3.21
CA VAL A 16 -2.47 2.27 -3.29
C VAL A 16 -2.05 1.87 -4.70
N MET A 17 -1.66 2.85 -5.50
CA MET A 17 -1.24 2.68 -6.90
C MET A 17 0.05 3.46 -7.17
N GLY A 18 0.77 3.12 -8.25
CA GLY A 18 2.04 3.72 -8.71
C GLY A 18 3.00 4.18 -7.62
N GLY A 19 3.17 5.49 -7.48
CA GLY A 19 4.01 6.12 -6.45
C GLY A 19 3.73 5.63 -5.03
N GLY A 20 2.45 5.48 -4.66
CA GLY A 20 2.03 5.00 -3.34
C GLY A 20 2.43 3.55 -3.09
N ALA A 21 2.37 2.71 -4.13
CA ALA A 21 2.84 1.33 -4.08
C ALA A 21 4.35 1.25 -3.83
N GLY A 22 5.15 2.01 -4.57
CA GLY A 22 6.59 1.95 -4.35
C GLY A 22 7.04 2.59 -3.03
N ALA A 23 6.34 3.60 -2.50
CA ALA A 23 6.66 4.14 -1.19
C ALA A 23 6.37 3.14 -0.05
N SER A 24 5.40 2.24 -0.23
CA SER A 24 4.91 1.32 0.80
C SER A 24 5.47 -0.09 0.70
N ILE A 25 5.56 -0.66 -0.50
CA ILE A 25 5.92 -2.07 -0.71
C ILE A 25 7.39 -2.34 -0.41
N HIS A 26 8.25 -1.35 -0.60
CA HIS A 26 9.68 -1.47 -0.26
C HIS A 26 9.96 -1.43 1.25
N GLY A 27 8.95 -1.15 2.08
CA GLY A 27 9.04 -1.22 3.54
C GLY A 27 9.04 -2.67 4.05
N ARG A 28 9.67 -2.90 5.21
CA ARG A 28 9.67 -4.23 5.87
C ARG A 28 8.30 -4.61 6.41
N PHE A 29 7.55 -3.64 6.93
CA PHE A 29 6.23 -3.85 7.50
C PHE A 29 5.17 -3.14 6.66
N ARG A 30 4.24 -3.93 6.15
CA ARG A 30 3.17 -3.50 5.24
C ARG A 30 1.86 -4.01 5.82
N VAL A 31 1.06 -3.09 6.34
CA VAL A 31 -0.21 -3.38 7.00
C VAL A 31 -1.34 -2.99 6.06
N ALA A 32 -2.10 -3.97 5.59
CA ALA A 32 -3.28 -3.78 4.78
C ALA A 32 -4.54 -3.71 5.64
N THR A 33 -5.52 -2.92 5.21
CA THR A 33 -6.86 -2.85 5.82
C THR A 33 -7.94 -3.35 4.86
N GLU A 34 -9.16 -3.53 5.34
CA GLU A 34 -10.31 -3.88 4.49
C GLU A 34 -10.60 -2.86 3.38
N LYS A 35 -10.14 -1.61 3.53
CA LYS A 35 -10.30 -0.54 2.55
C LYS A 35 -9.14 -0.47 1.56
N SER A 36 -8.10 -1.27 1.74
CA SER A 36 -6.93 -1.21 0.88
C SER A 36 -7.23 -1.83 -0.48
N VAL A 37 -6.98 -1.05 -1.54
CA VAL A 37 -7.10 -1.48 -2.93
C VAL A 37 -5.79 -1.20 -3.63
N PHE A 38 -5.11 -2.25 -4.04
CA PHE A 38 -3.84 -2.16 -4.76
C PHE A 38 -4.04 -2.36 -6.25
N ALA A 39 -3.45 -1.51 -7.08
CA ALA A 39 -3.42 -1.74 -8.52
C ALA A 39 -2.19 -1.11 -9.14
N MET A 40 -1.78 -1.64 -10.30
CA MET A 40 -0.72 -1.08 -11.14
C MET A 40 -1.30 -0.70 -12.52
N PRO A 41 -2.10 0.38 -12.61
CA PRO A 41 -2.73 0.80 -13.86
C PRO A 41 -1.77 1.53 -14.81
N GLU A 42 -0.45 1.51 -14.57
CA GLU A 42 0.53 2.20 -15.39
C GLU A 42 0.53 1.70 -16.84
N THR A 43 0.28 0.41 -17.05
CA THR A 43 0.20 -0.23 -18.38
C THR A 43 -0.99 0.23 -19.21
N ASP A 44 -2.12 0.52 -18.56
CA ASP A 44 -3.31 1.07 -19.22
C ASP A 44 -3.06 2.51 -19.73
N LEU A 45 -2.15 3.24 -19.07
CA LEU A 45 -1.70 4.56 -19.49
C LEU A 45 -0.59 4.52 -20.56
N GLY A 46 -0.19 3.33 -21.02
CA GLY A 46 0.95 3.15 -21.92
C GLY A 46 2.31 3.35 -21.25
N HIS A 47 2.36 3.24 -19.92
CA HIS A 47 3.58 3.29 -19.13
C HIS A 47 3.97 1.89 -18.62
N PHE A 48 5.25 1.70 -18.27
CA PHE A 48 5.67 0.45 -17.63
C PHE A 48 5.44 0.53 -16.12
N PRO A 49 5.22 -0.60 -15.42
CA PRO A 49 5.03 -0.59 -13.98
C PRO A 49 6.30 -0.11 -13.30
N ASP A 50 6.23 1.08 -12.71
CA ASP A 50 7.37 1.86 -12.23
C ASP A 50 7.62 1.64 -10.72
N VAL A 51 8.43 2.51 -10.10
CA VAL A 51 8.75 2.49 -8.66
C VAL A 51 9.26 1.16 -8.10
N GLY A 52 9.89 0.34 -8.94
CA GLY A 52 10.43 -0.96 -8.55
C GLY A 52 9.39 -2.08 -8.53
N ALA A 53 8.25 -1.93 -9.20
CA ALA A 53 7.27 -2.99 -9.41
C ALA A 53 7.88 -4.24 -10.05
N SER A 54 8.78 -4.07 -11.01
CA SER A 54 9.56 -5.18 -11.58
C SER A 54 10.32 -6.00 -10.52
N TYR A 55 10.72 -5.38 -9.39
CA TYR A 55 11.42 -6.06 -8.30
C TYR A 55 10.44 -6.85 -7.43
N PHE A 56 9.36 -6.25 -6.94
CA PHE A 56 8.48 -6.95 -6.01
C PHE A 56 7.49 -7.89 -6.71
N LEU A 57 6.99 -7.54 -7.91
CA LEU A 57 6.06 -8.38 -8.67
C LEU A 57 6.71 -9.68 -9.13
N SER A 58 7.97 -9.65 -9.57
CA SER A 58 8.71 -10.86 -9.99
C SER A 58 8.97 -11.88 -8.86
N ARG A 59 8.72 -11.47 -7.61
CA ARG A 59 8.91 -12.31 -6.40
C ARG A 59 7.59 -12.80 -5.81
N LEU A 60 6.46 -12.43 -6.41
CA LEU A 60 5.17 -12.96 -6.02
C LEU A 60 5.07 -14.43 -6.44
N PRO A 61 4.24 -15.22 -5.73
CA PRO A 61 4.10 -16.64 -6.03
C PRO A 61 3.52 -16.85 -7.44
N GLY A 62 4.13 -17.75 -8.20
CA GLY A 62 3.70 -18.12 -9.55
C GLY A 62 3.88 -16.97 -10.56
N PHE A 63 2.91 -16.81 -11.46
CA PHE A 63 2.88 -15.77 -12.51
C PHE A 63 1.99 -14.58 -12.15
N PHE A 64 1.59 -14.49 -10.88
CA PHE A 64 0.62 -13.49 -10.44
C PHE A 64 1.14 -12.06 -10.57
N GLY A 65 2.45 -11.85 -10.36
CA GLY A 65 3.05 -10.53 -10.53
C GLY A 65 3.08 -10.04 -11.96
N GLU A 66 3.28 -10.94 -12.93
CA GLU A 66 3.20 -10.61 -14.36
C GLU A 66 1.75 -10.27 -14.74
N TYR A 67 0.79 -11.06 -14.25
CA TYR A 67 -0.63 -10.79 -14.45
C TYR A 67 -1.02 -9.41 -13.90
N ALA A 68 -0.72 -9.11 -12.64
CA ALA A 68 -1.08 -7.85 -12.01
C ALA A 68 -0.39 -6.65 -12.66
N GLY A 69 0.86 -6.80 -13.11
CA GLY A 69 1.59 -5.75 -13.80
C GLY A 69 1.10 -5.49 -15.23
N LEU A 70 0.74 -6.52 -15.99
CA LEU A 70 0.30 -6.39 -17.38
C LEU A 70 -1.17 -5.98 -17.50
N THR A 71 -2.03 -6.50 -16.63
CA THR A 71 -3.49 -6.23 -16.69
C THR A 71 -3.92 -5.03 -15.87
N GLY A 72 -3.10 -4.58 -14.91
CA GLY A 72 -3.48 -3.53 -13.97
C GLY A 72 -4.67 -3.90 -13.07
N SER A 73 -4.92 -5.21 -12.86
CA SER A 73 -6.02 -5.71 -12.05
C SER A 73 -5.97 -5.13 -10.62
N ARG A 74 -7.16 -4.77 -10.09
CA ARG A 74 -7.30 -4.31 -8.70
C ARG A 74 -7.28 -5.50 -7.75
N LEU A 75 -6.52 -5.37 -6.67
CA LEU A 75 -6.37 -6.35 -5.60
C LEU A 75 -6.89 -5.80 -4.28
N ASP A 76 -7.72 -6.58 -3.62
CA ASP A 76 -8.22 -6.22 -2.29
C ASP A 76 -7.18 -6.49 -1.19
N GLY A 77 -7.32 -5.85 -0.04
CA GLY A 77 -6.40 -6.02 1.10
C GLY A 77 -6.18 -7.48 1.54
N ALA A 78 -7.21 -8.32 1.42
CA ALA A 78 -7.10 -9.76 1.69
C ALA A 78 -6.25 -10.48 0.63
N GLU A 79 -6.42 -10.13 -0.65
CA GLU A 79 -5.64 -10.68 -1.76
C GLU A 79 -4.19 -10.22 -1.69
N MET A 80 -3.94 -8.97 -1.27
CA MET A 80 -2.60 -8.47 -1.01
C MET A 80 -1.87 -9.31 0.03
N LEU A 81 -2.57 -9.75 1.09
CA LEU A 81 -2.00 -10.65 2.09
C LEU A 81 -1.72 -12.04 1.49
N ALA A 82 -2.67 -12.58 0.73
CA ALA A 82 -2.54 -13.90 0.09
C ALA A 82 -1.36 -13.96 -0.91
N CYS A 83 -1.14 -12.88 -1.66
CA CYS A 83 -0.05 -12.78 -2.62
C CYS A 83 1.31 -12.49 -1.98
N GLY A 84 1.34 -12.09 -0.71
CA GLY A 84 2.57 -11.67 -0.02
C GLY A 84 2.98 -10.21 -0.27
N LEU A 85 2.11 -9.41 -0.90
CA LEU A 85 2.28 -7.97 -1.03
C LEU A 85 2.10 -7.28 0.34
N ALA A 86 1.13 -7.71 1.13
CA ALA A 86 0.97 -7.29 2.52
C ALA A 86 1.58 -8.31 3.47
N THR A 87 2.07 -7.84 4.62
CA THR A 87 2.62 -8.70 5.68
C THR A 87 1.61 -8.96 6.80
N HIS A 88 0.77 -7.97 7.07
CA HIS A 88 -0.22 -8.00 8.14
C HIS A 88 -1.53 -7.44 7.58
N PHE A 89 -2.65 -7.97 8.08
CA PHE A 89 -3.99 -7.47 7.79
C PHE A 89 -4.64 -7.05 9.10
N VAL A 90 -5.12 -5.82 9.18
CA VAL A 90 -5.75 -5.23 10.37
C VAL A 90 -7.02 -4.52 9.96
N SER A 91 -8.11 -4.73 10.72
CA SER A 91 -9.37 -4.04 10.45
C SER A 91 -9.25 -2.53 10.71
N SER A 92 -9.86 -1.71 9.86
CA SER A 92 -9.78 -0.25 9.96
C SER A 92 -10.33 0.25 11.30
N ASP A 93 -11.36 -0.42 11.86
CA ASP A 93 -11.96 -0.06 13.15
C ASP A 93 -10.95 -0.15 14.30
N VAL A 94 -10.14 -1.21 14.30
CA VAL A 94 -9.08 -1.43 15.31
C VAL A 94 -7.92 -0.45 15.11
N TYR A 95 -7.65 -0.06 13.86
CA TYR A 95 -6.62 0.95 13.54
C TYR A 95 -6.99 2.33 14.12
N TYR A 96 -8.20 2.84 13.90
CA TYR A 96 -8.58 4.16 14.42
C TYR A 96 -8.58 4.19 15.95
N LEU A 97 -9.01 3.13 16.61
CA LEU A 97 -8.99 3.03 18.08
C LEU A 97 -7.57 3.07 18.65
N ASN A 98 -6.63 2.31 18.06
CA ASN A 98 -5.25 2.30 18.52
C ASN A 98 -4.50 3.60 18.16
N PHE A 99 -4.82 4.24 17.04
CA PHE A 99 -4.22 5.52 16.68
C PHE A 99 -4.74 6.66 17.58
N GLN A 100 -6.03 6.67 17.91
CA GLN A 100 -6.64 7.64 18.83
C GLN A 100 -6.09 7.50 20.26
N LEU A 101 -5.83 6.27 20.71
CA LEU A 101 -5.19 5.99 22.00
C LEU A 101 -3.69 6.26 22.00
N ALA A 102 -3.05 6.26 20.83
CA ALA A 102 -1.64 6.55 20.73
C ALA A 102 -1.34 8.05 20.49
N LEU A 103 -2.31 8.86 20.05
CA LEU A 103 -2.21 10.33 20.01
C LEU A 103 -1.79 10.98 21.36
N PRO A 104 -2.31 10.58 22.53
CA PRO A 104 -1.78 11.06 23.81
C PRO A 104 -0.42 10.44 24.19
N ILE A 105 -0.05 9.28 23.63
CA ILE A 105 1.24 8.61 23.91
C ILE A 105 2.39 9.27 23.12
N TYR A 106 2.15 9.73 21.88
CA TYR A 106 3.16 10.46 21.09
C TYR A 106 3.50 11.84 21.67
N ASN A 107 2.60 12.44 22.46
CA ASN A 107 2.83 13.74 23.13
C ASN A 107 3.42 13.62 24.54
N CYS A 108 3.45 12.41 25.13
CA CYS A 108 3.94 12.19 26.50
C CYS A 108 5.28 11.42 26.56
N PHE A 109 5.73 10.78 25.47
CA PHE A 109 7.00 10.04 25.44
C PHE A 109 8.21 10.89 25.00
N CYS A 110 8.67 11.73 25.94
CA CYS A 110 10.04 12.20 26.16
C CYS A 110 11.02 12.25 24.95
N ARG A 111 11.22 13.46 24.43
CA ARG A 111 12.36 14.15 23.77
C ARG A 111 13.69 13.47 23.38
N LYS A 112 13.97 12.19 23.59
CA LYS A 112 15.21 11.51 23.16
C LYS A 112 14.92 10.06 22.76
N SER A 113 15.08 9.78 21.47
CA SER A 113 15.47 8.46 20.96
C SER A 113 14.39 7.41 20.63
N ILE A 114 13.28 7.78 19.98
CA ILE A 114 12.54 6.83 19.12
C ILE A 114 12.30 7.47 17.76
N ARG A 115 13.09 7.07 16.76
CA ARG A 115 13.02 7.55 15.37
C ARG A 115 12.21 6.54 14.53
N PHE A 116 10.93 6.38 14.84
CA PHE A 116 10.00 5.56 14.04
C PHE A 116 9.45 6.44 12.91
N LEU A 117 9.80 6.14 11.65
CA LEU A 117 9.23 6.86 10.51
C LEU A 117 7.95 6.14 10.12
N LEU A 118 6.83 6.56 10.73
CA LEU A 118 5.52 6.16 10.27
C LEU A 118 5.24 6.91 8.96
N LEU A 119 5.37 6.22 7.82
CA LEU A 119 4.93 6.79 6.56
C LEU A 119 3.45 6.46 6.40
N LEU A 120 2.61 7.36 6.91
CA LEU A 120 1.20 7.37 6.61
C LEU A 120 1.05 7.75 5.14
N CYS A 121 0.84 6.75 4.27
CA CYS A 121 0.39 6.98 2.90
C CYS A 121 -1.12 7.26 2.95
N VAL A 122 -1.50 8.34 3.64
CA VAL A 122 -2.90 8.74 3.80
C VAL A 122 -3.27 9.63 2.61
N ASN A 123 -4.26 9.14 1.85
CA ASN A 123 -4.99 9.81 0.78
C ASN A 123 -4.17 10.31 -0.43
N TRP A 124 -3.97 9.41 -1.41
CA TRP A 124 -3.81 9.82 -2.82
C TRP A 124 -5.14 10.35 -3.43
N SER A 125 -6.27 10.21 -2.72
CA SER A 125 -7.61 10.62 -3.14
C SER A 125 -7.81 12.12 -3.43
N VAL A 126 -6.78 12.96 -3.34
CA VAL A 126 -6.84 14.37 -3.77
C VAL A 126 -6.45 14.56 -5.25
N CYS A 127 -5.92 13.53 -5.94
CA CYS A 127 -5.64 13.61 -7.38
C CYS A 127 -6.45 12.64 -8.27
N TYR A 128 -7.17 11.68 -7.68
CA TYR A 128 -8.20 10.91 -8.40
C TYR A 128 -9.56 11.27 -7.80
N HIS A 129 -10.11 12.39 -8.27
CA HIS A 129 -11.51 12.71 -8.04
C HIS A 129 -12.33 11.66 -8.80
N ASN A 130 -12.95 10.77 -8.04
CA ASN A 130 -14.12 9.97 -8.36
C ASN A 130 -14.67 10.14 -9.79
N ASP A 131 -14.27 9.26 -10.69
CA ASP A 131 -15.04 8.84 -11.87
C ASP A 131 -14.68 7.36 -12.09
N ASN A 132 -15.68 6.53 -12.38
CA ASN A 132 -15.60 5.09 -12.68
C ASN A 132 -15.81 4.11 -11.51
N THR A 133 -16.97 4.24 -10.84
CA THR A 133 -17.78 3.04 -10.54
C THR A 133 -18.43 2.42 -11.79
N ASP A 134 -18.31 3.07 -12.96
CA ASP A 134 -18.80 2.58 -14.25
C ASP A 134 -17.68 2.58 -15.31
N MET A 135 -16.82 1.57 -15.29
CA MET A 135 -16.10 1.17 -16.52
C MET A 135 -16.64 -0.20 -16.92
N PRO A 136 -17.41 -0.31 -18.01
CA PRO A 136 -18.04 -1.56 -18.40
C PRO A 136 -16.96 -2.57 -18.77
N LEU A 137 -17.16 -3.82 -18.32
CA LEU A 137 -16.53 -4.98 -18.92
C LEU A 137 -16.74 -4.90 -20.44
N TYR A 138 -15.68 -4.64 -21.21
CA TYR A 138 -15.67 -4.95 -22.63
C TYR A 138 -14.44 -5.80 -22.96
N MET A 139 -14.75 -6.82 -23.76
CA MET A 139 -13.86 -7.80 -24.38
C MET A 139 -12.78 -7.16 -25.24
#